data_AF-A0A6A4W691-F1
#
_entry.id   AF-A0A6A4W691-F1
#
_cell.length_a   1.000
_cell.length_b   1.000
_cell.length_c   1.000
_cell.angle_alpha   90.00
_cell.angle_beta   90.00
_cell.angle_gamma   90.00
#
_symmetry.space_group_name_H-M   'P 1'
#
loop_
_entity.id
_entity.type
_entity.pdbx_description
1 polymer ?
#
loop_
_entity_poly.entity_id
_entity_poly.type
_entity_poly.pdbx_seq_one_letter_code
_entity_poly.pdbx_strand_id
1 'polypeptide(L)'
;MRTPIISRYQFRISSAAFVDSGPAKANFRCSGSAVSQHSQQVGRRTDDMDGGSRARRLWDGARRLPRGGVIAVAAGFLLHLSLGIMYTYGNLTTYLTSYLHVRLGLSVDYGDTMWIGAVQSICQGPGVLLGSVCCRRFGPRLTILAGSVLCSVGMALTCLTVQTSFATTTLSYGLMSGVGIGLAYTSPLMVGYQWFPHNRGVVSGVVVGGYGLGSIILTSVQTSYLNPENVSPEDDGFFHDDALAGPCAVVVPDTGCDLCCSAVVWSAGRASSATRTW
;
A
#
# COMPACT_ATOMS: atom_id res chain seq x y z
N MET A 1 25.73 -14.62 -28.73
CA MET A 1 24.65 -14.14 -29.62
C MET A 1 24.11 -12.83 -29.06
N ARG A 2 24.31 -11.73 -29.79
CA ARG A 2 23.80 -10.38 -29.47
C ARG A 2 22.48 -10.16 -30.22
N THR A 3 21.49 -9.56 -29.54
CA THR A 3 20.47 -8.59 -30.02
C THR A 3 19.48 -8.25 -28.86
N PRO A 4 18.75 -7.11 -28.86
CA PRO A 4 19.31 -5.85 -28.33
C PRO A 4 18.29 -4.97 -27.51
N ILE A 5 18.79 -3.87 -26.92
CA ILE A 5 18.08 -2.61 -26.57
C ILE A 5 16.87 -2.70 -25.60
N ILE A 6 17.11 -2.62 -24.28
CA ILE A 6 16.26 -1.85 -23.32
C ILE A 6 17.17 -1.25 -22.23
N SER A 7 18.16 -0.44 -22.63
CA SER A 7 19.10 0.24 -21.71
C SER A 7 18.72 1.70 -21.40
N ARG A 8 17.51 2.16 -21.75
CA ARG A 8 17.20 3.61 -21.71
C ARG A 8 15.80 3.97 -21.21
N TYR A 9 15.27 3.28 -20.19
CA TYR A 9 14.24 3.91 -19.33
C TYR A 9 14.91 4.59 -18.13
N GLN A 10 15.82 5.50 -18.47
CA GLN A 10 16.29 6.56 -17.60
C GLN A 10 15.11 7.50 -17.31
N PHE A 11 14.96 7.84 -16.04
CA PHE A 11 14.13 8.89 -15.49
C PHE A 11 14.17 10.16 -16.37
N ARG A 12 13.15 10.40 -17.19
CA ARG A 12 12.90 11.72 -17.79
C ARG A 12 11.41 11.93 -17.94
N ILE A 13 10.82 12.54 -16.91
CA ILE A 13 9.50 13.16 -16.99
C ILE A 13 9.69 14.40 -17.88
N SER A 14 9.08 14.40 -19.06
CA SER A 14 8.97 15.61 -19.89
C SER A 14 7.54 16.09 -19.81
N SER A 15 7.34 17.19 -19.07
CA SER A 15 6.15 18.04 -19.15
C SER A 15 6.04 18.58 -20.57
N ALA A 16 5.11 18.07 -21.39
CA ALA A 16 4.53 18.76 -22.55
C ALA A 16 3.69 17.76 -23.37
N ALA A 17 2.39 17.68 -23.10
CA ALA A 17 1.38 17.24 -24.06
C ALA A 17 0.00 17.60 -23.50
N PHE A 18 -0.25 18.90 -23.38
CA PHE A 18 -1.59 19.44 -23.22
C PHE A 18 -1.79 20.42 -24.39
N VAL A 19 -2.82 20.16 -25.20
CA VAL A 19 -3.42 21.03 -26.22
C VAL A 19 -2.60 21.28 -27.50
N ASP A 20 -3.06 20.71 -28.62
CA ASP A 20 -3.60 21.51 -29.74
C ASP A 20 -4.31 20.61 -30.77
N SER A 21 -5.51 20.99 -31.20
CA SER A 21 -6.23 20.33 -32.30
C SER A 21 -6.97 21.38 -33.12
N GLY A 22 -6.46 21.66 -34.33
CA GLY A 22 -7.11 22.48 -35.35
C GLY A 22 -7.39 21.65 -36.62
N PRO A 23 -8.48 21.91 -37.37
CA PRO A 23 -8.86 21.09 -38.53
C PRO A 23 -8.36 21.67 -39.85
N ALA A 24 -7.75 20.85 -40.70
CA ALA A 24 -7.47 21.17 -42.10
C ALA A 24 -8.54 20.55 -43.01
N LYS A 25 -9.20 21.39 -43.82
CA LYS A 25 -10.18 21.01 -44.85
C LYS A 25 -9.45 20.58 -46.12
N ALA A 26 -9.81 19.43 -46.69
CA ALA A 26 -9.39 19.03 -48.04
C ALA A 26 -10.63 18.80 -48.92
N ASN A 27 -10.70 19.51 -50.05
CA ASN A 27 -11.72 19.37 -51.09
C ASN A 27 -11.39 18.17 -51.99
N PHE A 28 -12.38 17.31 -52.26
CA PHE A 28 -12.28 16.27 -53.28
C PHE A 28 -13.44 16.37 -54.27
N ARG A 29 -13.10 16.34 -55.56
CA ARG A 29 -13.99 16.43 -56.71
C ARG A 29 -14.20 15.02 -57.27
N CYS A 30 -15.44 14.53 -57.31
CA CYS A 30 -15.77 13.19 -57.82
C CYS A 30 -15.88 13.18 -59.35
N SER A 31 -15.26 12.19 -60.01
CA SER A 31 -15.56 11.77 -61.37
C SER A 31 -16.03 10.31 -61.34
N GLY A 32 -17.21 10.05 -61.91
CA GLY A 32 -18.05 8.87 -61.63
C GLY A 32 -17.97 7.74 -62.64
N SER A 33 -16.90 6.95 -62.65
CA SER A 33 -16.83 5.76 -63.52
C SER A 33 -16.18 4.51 -62.91
N ALA A 34 -15.86 4.47 -61.60
CA ALA A 34 -15.10 3.37 -60.98
C ALA A 34 -15.92 2.41 -60.08
N VAL A 35 -17.26 2.43 -60.14
CA VAL A 35 -18.10 1.68 -59.16
C VAL A 35 -18.32 0.21 -59.56
N SER A 36 -18.20 -0.15 -60.85
CA SER A 36 -18.62 -1.49 -61.30
C SER A 36 -17.58 -2.62 -61.12
N GLN A 37 -16.29 -2.31 -60.90
CA GLN A 37 -15.26 -3.35 -60.75
C GLN A 37 -14.92 -3.68 -59.28
N HIS A 38 -15.32 -2.84 -58.33
CA HIS A 38 -14.94 -3.02 -56.93
C HIS A 38 -15.78 -4.10 -56.21
N SER A 39 -17.00 -4.37 -56.67
CA SER A 39 -17.92 -5.30 -56.02
C SER A 39 -17.51 -6.77 -56.10
N GLN A 40 -16.78 -7.19 -57.15
CA GLN A 40 -16.33 -8.59 -57.29
C GLN A 40 -15.04 -8.91 -56.50
N GLN A 41 -14.17 -7.93 -56.23
CA GLN A 41 -12.99 -8.15 -55.39
C GLN A 41 -13.29 -8.11 -53.88
N VAL A 42 -14.38 -7.43 -53.48
CA VAL A 42 -14.81 -7.39 -52.07
C VAL A 42 -15.38 -8.74 -51.62
N GLY A 43 -16.09 -9.46 -52.50
CA GLY A 43 -16.69 -10.75 -52.16
C GLY A 43 -15.71 -11.93 -52.02
N ARG A 44 -14.49 -11.82 -52.59
CA ARG A 44 -13.47 -12.88 -52.53
C ARG A 44 -12.45 -12.71 -51.40
N ARG A 45 -12.48 -11.56 -50.71
CA ARG A 45 -11.56 -11.23 -49.60
C ARG A 45 -12.17 -11.49 -48.22
N THR A 46 -13.46 -11.84 -48.16
CA THR A 46 -14.18 -12.11 -46.91
C THR A 46 -14.08 -13.56 -46.44
N ASP A 47 -13.49 -14.46 -47.24
CA ASP A 47 -13.29 -15.86 -46.85
C ASP A 47 -12.02 -16.07 -45.99
N ASP A 48 -11.18 -15.04 -45.84
CA ASP A 48 -10.05 -15.01 -44.89
C ASP A 48 -10.44 -14.39 -43.54
N MET A 49 -11.69 -14.57 -43.11
CA MET A 49 -12.16 -14.17 -41.78
C MET A 49 -11.73 -15.19 -40.71
N ASP A 50 -10.42 -15.37 -40.55
CA ASP A 50 -9.80 -15.93 -39.33
C ASP A 50 -9.77 -14.87 -38.19
N GLY A 51 -10.82 -14.05 -38.10
CA GLY A 51 -10.96 -13.02 -37.07
C GLY A 51 -11.02 -13.62 -35.66
N GLY A 52 -11.57 -14.83 -35.54
CA GLY A 52 -11.64 -15.59 -34.30
C GLY A 52 -10.28 -16.08 -33.80
N SER A 53 -9.39 -16.54 -34.68
CA SER A 53 -8.07 -17.05 -34.25
C SER A 53 -7.03 -15.95 -34.16
N ARG A 54 -7.18 -14.85 -34.89
CA ARG A 54 -6.37 -13.63 -34.70
C ARG A 54 -6.75 -12.92 -33.40
N ALA A 55 -8.04 -12.84 -33.07
CA ALA A 55 -8.49 -12.38 -31.75
C ALA A 55 -8.01 -13.33 -30.65
N ARG A 56 -8.19 -14.65 -30.78
CA ARG A 56 -7.65 -15.63 -29.79
C ARG A 56 -6.14 -15.51 -29.62
N ARG A 57 -5.35 -15.42 -30.70
CA ARG A 57 -3.90 -15.20 -30.60
C ARG A 57 -3.53 -13.87 -29.93
N LEU A 58 -4.32 -12.82 -30.11
CA LEU A 58 -4.16 -11.55 -29.39
C LEU A 58 -4.52 -11.68 -27.89
N TRP A 59 -5.57 -12.44 -27.56
CA TRP A 59 -5.95 -12.76 -26.19
C TRP A 59 -4.96 -13.70 -25.48
N ASP A 60 -4.40 -14.66 -26.21
CA ASP A 60 -3.43 -15.66 -25.73
C ASP A 60 -2.04 -15.04 -25.53
N GLY A 61 -1.67 -14.08 -26.38
CA GLY A 61 -0.47 -13.24 -26.19
C GLY A 61 -0.61 -12.23 -25.04
N ALA A 62 -1.83 -11.81 -24.71
CA ALA A 62 -2.12 -10.81 -23.68
C ALA A 62 -2.21 -11.35 -22.23
N ARG A 63 -2.27 -12.67 -22.01
CA ARG A 63 -2.63 -13.25 -20.70
C ARG A 63 -1.53 -14.02 -19.95
N ARG A 64 -0.26 -13.88 -20.32
CA ARG A 64 0.81 -14.34 -19.42
C ARG A 64 1.17 -13.22 -18.46
N LEU A 65 0.45 -13.13 -17.34
CA LEU A 65 0.83 -12.27 -16.22
C LEU A 65 2.29 -12.61 -15.86
N PRO A 66 3.21 -11.63 -15.86
CA PRO A 66 4.59 -11.89 -15.49
C PRO A 66 4.62 -12.40 -14.04
N ARG A 67 5.17 -13.61 -13.83
CA ARG A 67 5.25 -14.23 -12.49
C ARG A 67 5.87 -13.29 -11.46
N GLY A 68 6.89 -12.53 -11.87
CA GLY A 68 7.53 -11.51 -11.02
C GLY A 68 6.59 -10.37 -10.60
N GLY A 69 5.73 -9.90 -11.51
CA GLY A 69 4.74 -8.87 -11.20
C GLY A 69 3.66 -9.36 -10.24
N VAL A 70 3.17 -10.59 -10.41
CA VAL A 70 2.17 -11.18 -9.49
C VAL A 70 2.75 -11.33 -8.08
N ILE A 71 3.99 -11.82 -7.97
CA ILE A 71 4.68 -11.95 -6.68
C ILE A 71 4.89 -10.57 -6.04
N ALA A 72 5.25 -9.55 -6.82
CA ALA A 72 5.43 -8.19 -6.30
C ALA A 72 4.12 -7.61 -5.75
N VAL A 73 2.99 -7.80 -6.44
CA VAL A 73 1.67 -7.35 -5.96
C VAL A 73 1.25 -8.12 -4.71
N ALA A 74 1.46 -9.44 -4.67
CA ALA A 74 1.17 -10.25 -3.49
C ALA A 74 2.03 -9.84 -2.28
N ALA A 75 3.32 -9.56 -2.48
CA ALA A 75 4.19 -9.04 -1.43
C ALA A 75 3.75 -7.64 -0.95
N GLY A 76 3.34 -6.77 -1.87
CA GLY A 76 2.79 -5.46 -1.54
C GLY A 76 1.50 -5.54 -0.73
N PHE A 77 0.63 -6.49 -1.08
CA PHE A 77 -0.59 -6.80 -0.32
C PHE A 77 -0.27 -7.21 1.11
N LEU A 78 0.66 -8.15 1.32
CA LEU A 78 1.06 -8.60 2.66
C LEU A 78 1.71 -7.49 3.49
N LEU A 79 2.50 -6.63 2.86
CA LEU A 79 3.08 -5.46 3.52
C LEU A 79 1.97 -4.49 3.97
N HIS A 80 1.01 -4.20 3.10
CA HIS A 80 -0.13 -3.34 3.48
C HIS A 80 -1.03 -4.00 4.53
N LEU A 81 -1.18 -5.33 4.49
CA LEU A 81 -1.85 -6.09 5.54
C LEU A 81 -1.22 -5.83 6.91
N SER A 82 0.11 -5.82 7.01
CA SER A 82 0.80 -5.45 8.26
C SER A 82 0.71 -3.97 8.60
N LEU A 83 0.74 -3.07 7.61
CA LEU A 83 0.57 -1.63 7.87
C LEU A 83 -0.83 -1.29 8.40
N GLY A 84 -1.81 -2.18 8.22
CA GLY A 84 -3.19 -2.17 8.77
C GLY A 84 -3.33 -1.77 10.23
N ILE A 85 -2.26 -1.94 11.00
CA ILE A 85 -2.16 -1.51 12.40
C ILE A 85 -2.49 -0.02 12.61
N MET A 86 -2.28 0.85 11.63
CA MET A 86 -2.67 2.26 11.74
C MET A 86 -4.16 2.42 12.07
N TYR A 87 -5.02 1.61 11.46
CA TYR A 87 -6.46 1.71 11.65
C TYR A 87 -6.96 1.02 12.91
N THR A 88 -6.14 0.17 13.56
CA THR A 88 -6.52 -0.45 14.83
C THR A 88 -6.45 0.55 15.99
N TYR A 89 -5.83 1.73 15.77
CA TYR A 89 -5.79 2.80 16.77
C TYR A 89 -7.19 3.19 17.29
N GLY A 90 -8.22 3.13 16.43
CA GLY A 90 -9.59 3.41 16.85
C GLY A 90 -10.13 2.46 17.93
N ASN A 91 -9.70 1.20 17.91
CA ASN A 91 -9.98 0.24 18.98
C ASN A 91 -8.99 0.40 20.15
N LEU A 92 -7.73 0.72 19.86
CA LEU A 92 -6.69 0.92 20.87
C LEU A 92 -7.00 2.09 21.83
N THR A 93 -7.58 3.17 21.31
CA THR A 93 -7.79 4.41 22.06
C THR A 93 -8.69 4.20 23.28
N THR A 94 -9.62 3.25 23.27
CA THR A 94 -10.52 2.99 24.40
C THR A 94 -9.77 2.40 25.59
N TYR A 95 -8.88 1.45 25.32
CA TYR A 95 -8.00 0.83 26.31
C TYR A 95 -6.90 1.78 26.76
N LEU A 96 -6.31 2.54 25.83
CA LEU A 96 -5.24 3.49 26.13
C LEU A 96 -5.74 4.63 27.03
N THR A 97 -6.92 5.19 26.76
CA THR A 97 -7.49 6.27 27.59
C THR A 97 -7.81 5.75 28.99
N SER A 98 -8.43 4.58 29.09
CA SER A 98 -8.72 3.96 30.39
C SER A 98 -7.44 3.71 31.19
N TYR A 99 -6.37 3.25 30.55
CA TYR A 99 -5.08 3.09 31.20
C TYR A 99 -4.47 4.42 31.68
N LEU A 100 -4.46 5.46 30.85
CA LEU A 100 -3.92 6.78 31.22
C LEU A 100 -4.73 7.46 32.34
N HIS A 101 -6.06 7.34 32.29
CA HIS A 101 -6.95 7.99 33.24
C HIS A 101 -6.99 7.24 34.59
N VAL A 102 -7.18 5.92 34.57
CA VAL A 102 -7.37 5.10 35.78
C VAL A 102 -6.03 4.75 36.44
N ARG A 103 -5.02 4.30 35.67
CA ARG A 103 -3.77 3.79 36.25
C ARG A 103 -2.75 4.89 36.54
N LEU A 104 -2.69 5.91 35.69
CA LEU A 104 -1.74 7.02 35.85
C LEU A 104 -2.38 8.26 36.48
N GLY A 105 -3.71 8.27 36.67
CA GLY A 105 -4.44 9.39 37.27
C GLY A 105 -4.34 10.68 36.45
N LEU A 106 -4.03 10.58 35.15
CA LEU A 106 -3.92 11.75 34.29
C LEU A 106 -5.33 12.18 33.87
N SER A 107 -5.61 13.48 33.95
CA SER A 107 -6.86 14.08 33.46
C SER A 107 -6.86 14.15 31.93
N VAL A 108 -6.87 12.99 31.27
CA VAL A 108 -6.83 12.83 29.82
C VAL A 108 -8.11 12.13 29.40
N ASP A 109 -8.86 12.77 28.52
CA ASP A 109 -10.13 12.24 28.01
C ASP A 109 -9.93 11.56 26.64
N TYR A 110 -10.96 10.89 26.15
CA TYR A 110 -11.02 10.29 24.81
C TYR A 110 -10.67 11.31 23.71
N GLY A 111 -11.09 12.57 23.87
CA GLY A 111 -10.78 13.64 22.92
C GLY A 111 -9.27 13.92 22.81
N ASP A 112 -8.53 13.79 23.91
CA ASP A 112 -7.09 14.02 23.94
C ASP A 112 -6.33 12.84 23.34
N THR A 113 -6.68 11.60 23.70
CA THR A 113 -6.01 10.41 23.17
C THR A 113 -6.26 10.21 21.68
N MET A 114 -7.38 10.67 21.13
CA MET A 114 -7.62 10.67 19.67
C MET A 114 -6.57 11.49 18.90
N TRP A 115 -5.97 12.51 19.51
CA TRP A 115 -4.91 13.29 18.86
C TRP A 115 -3.66 12.49 18.57
N ILE A 116 -3.36 11.42 19.32
CA ILE A 116 -2.19 10.56 19.05
C ILE A 116 -2.36 9.90 17.68
N GLY A 117 -3.54 9.33 17.38
CA GLY A 117 -3.86 8.74 16.08
C GLY A 117 -3.98 9.79 14.96
N ALA A 118 -4.44 10.99 15.29
CA ALA A 118 -4.45 12.10 14.35
C ALA A 118 -3.02 12.52 13.96
N VAL A 119 -2.11 12.64 14.94
CA VAL A 119 -0.69 12.92 14.70
C VAL A 119 -0.06 11.82 13.86
N GLN A 120 -0.37 10.54 14.12
CA GLN A 120 0.07 9.42 13.27
C GLN A 120 -0.33 9.63 11.81
N SER A 121 -1.58 10.01 11.56
CA SER A 121 -2.11 10.28 10.22
C SER A 121 -1.46 11.52 9.57
N ILE A 122 -1.28 12.59 10.34
CA ILE A 122 -0.61 13.82 9.88
C ILE A 122 0.83 13.52 9.49
N CYS A 123 1.56 12.72 10.27
CA CYS A 123 2.95 12.37 10.02
C CYS A 123 3.10 11.36 8.87
N GLN A 124 2.09 10.52 8.63
CA GLN A 124 2.07 9.60 7.49
C GLN A 124 2.14 10.35 6.15
N GLY A 125 1.42 11.46 5.99
CA GLY A 125 1.40 12.24 4.75
C GLY A 125 2.80 12.66 4.26
N PRO A 126 3.58 13.42 5.04
CA PRO A 126 4.98 13.72 4.75
C PRO A 126 5.84 12.46 4.64
N GLY A 127 5.58 11.44 5.46
CA GLY A 127 6.28 10.15 5.38
C GLY A 127 6.13 9.46 4.03
N VAL A 128 4.95 9.51 3.40
CA VAL A 128 4.68 9.00 2.04
C VAL A 128 5.50 9.78 1.01
N LEU A 129 5.57 11.10 1.12
CA LEU A 129 6.39 11.94 0.23
C LEU A 129 7.87 11.58 0.37
N LEU A 130 8.38 11.49 1.59
CA LEU A 130 9.76 11.07 1.86
C LEU A 130 10.03 9.66 1.34
N GLY A 131 9.09 8.73 1.53
CA GLY A 131 9.19 7.36 1.06
C GLY A 131 9.34 7.29 -0.45
N SER A 132 8.58 8.11 -1.18
CA SER A 132 8.69 8.18 -2.64
C SER A 132 10.06 8.68 -3.12
N VAL A 133 10.66 9.64 -2.42
CA VAL A 133 12.00 10.16 -2.71
C VAL A 133 13.09 9.14 -2.35
N CYS A 134 12.99 8.55 -1.17
CA CYS A 134 13.91 7.51 -0.69
C CYS A 134 13.88 6.28 -1.60
N CYS A 135 12.71 5.83 -2.04
CA CYS A 135 12.55 4.70 -2.94
C CYS A 135 13.24 4.95 -4.29
N ARG A 136 13.21 6.19 -4.80
CA ARG A 136 13.91 6.56 -6.05
C ARG A 136 15.43 6.61 -5.87
N ARG A 137 15.92 7.02 -4.69
CA ARG A 137 17.36 7.24 -4.45
C ARG A 137 18.09 5.97 -4.01
N PHE A 138 17.49 5.19 -3.12
CA PHE A 138 18.09 4.03 -2.46
C PHE A 138 17.47 2.69 -2.90
N GLY A 139 16.37 2.75 -3.65
CA GLY A 139 15.64 1.58 -4.11
C GLY A 139 14.55 1.12 -3.13
N PRO A 140 13.57 0.34 -3.63
CA PRO A 140 12.37 -0.02 -2.86
C PRO A 140 12.66 -0.89 -1.64
N ARG A 141 13.69 -1.75 -1.68
CA ARG A 141 14.00 -2.67 -0.58
C ARG A 141 14.46 -1.96 0.68
N LEU A 142 15.40 -1.01 0.53
CA LEU A 142 15.95 -0.30 1.67
C LEU A 142 14.91 0.64 2.28
N THR A 143 14.09 1.28 1.45
CA THR A 143 13.00 2.14 1.92
C THR A 143 11.95 1.37 2.71
N ILE A 144 11.55 0.18 2.23
CA ILE A 144 10.65 -0.70 2.98
C ILE A 144 11.27 -1.10 4.32
N LEU A 145 12.50 -1.59 4.32
CA LEU A 145 13.17 -2.03 5.55
C LEU A 145 13.30 -0.89 6.57
N ALA A 146 13.74 0.29 6.12
CA ALA A 146 13.87 1.46 6.98
C ALA A 146 12.52 1.91 7.56
N GLY A 147 11.46 1.94 6.74
CA GLY A 147 10.12 2.31 7.17
C GLY A 147 9.54 1.30 8.18
N SER A 148 9.65 0.00 7.90
CA SER A 148 9.18 -1.07 8.79
C SER A 148 9.93 -1.05 10.12
N VAL A 149 11.26 -0.95 10.12
CA VAL A 149 12.07 -0.87 11.36
C VAL A 149 11.70 0.38 12.15
N LEU A 150 11.56 1.54 11.50
CA LEU A 150 11.17 2.77 12.18
C LEU A 150 9.78 2.67 12.81
N CYS A 151 8.83 2.04 12.11
CA CYS A 151 7.49 1.77 12.62
C CYS A 151 7.53 0.85 13.85
N SER A 152 8.22 -0.30 13.73
CA SER A 152 8.36 -1.28 14.81
C SER A 152 9.04 -0.69 16.05
N VAL A 153 10.12 0.07 15.86
CA VAL A 153 10.82 0.76 16.96
C VAL A 153 9.93 1.83 17.58
N GLY A 154 9.19 2.59 16.77
CA GLY A 154 8.23 3.59 17.26
C GLY A 154 7.18 2.97 18.18
N MET A 155 6.58 1.86 17.77
CA MET A 155 5.59 1.15 18.59
C MET A 155 6.18 0.46 19.82
N ALA A 156 7.35 -0.17 19.70
CA ALA A 156 8.04 -0.78 20.84
C ALA A 156 8.44 0.26 21.90
N LEU A 157 8.85 1.46 21.46
CA LEU A 157 9.13 2.58 22.36
C LEU A 157 7.87 3.08 23.07
N THR A 158 6.71 2.99 22.43
CA THR A 158 5.45 3.42 23.04
C THR A 158 5.11 2.66 24.32
N CYS A 159 5.51 1.38 24.44
CA CYS A 159 5.41 0.62 25.69
C CYS A 159 6.12 1.27 26.88
N LEU A 160 7.25 1.93 26.63
CA LEU A 160 8.05 2.58 27.66
C LEU A 160 7.58 4.02 27.89
N THR A 161 7.16 4.72 26.84
CA THR A 161 6.79 6.14 26.93
C THR A 161 5.40 6.34 27.52
N VAL A 162 4.51 5.34 27.45
CA VAL A 162 3.14 5.40 28.02
C VAL A 162 3.15 5.60 29.53
N GLN A 163 4.17 5.11 30.23
CA GLN A 163 4.33 5.27 31.67
C GLN A 163 4.92 6.64 32.05
N THR A 164 5.62 7.31 31.13
CA THR A 164 6.38 8.52 31.42
C THR A 164 5.54 9.77 31.20
N SER A 165 4.92 9.90 30.03
CA SER A 165 4.14 11.09 29.67
C SER A 165 3.27 10.86 28.43
N PHE A 166 2.13 11.54 28.40
CA PHE A 166 1.29 11.65 27.20
C PHE A 166 2.07 12.21 26.01
N ALA A 167 2.90 13.24 26.22
CA ALA A 167 3.66 13.88 25.13
C ALA A 167 4.69 12.92 24.49
N THR A 168 5.38 12.11 25.29
CA THR A 168 6.34 11.12 24.78
C THR A 168 5.66 9.95 24.08
N THR A 169 4.44 9.61 24.52
CA THR A 169 3.57 8.64 23.85
C THR A 169 3.16 9.15 22.47
N THR A 170 2.72 10.41 22.37
CA THR A 170 2.39 11.06 21.09
C THR A 170 3.59 11.13 20.14
N LEU A 171 4.80 11.37 20.66
CA LEU A 171 6.01 11.41 19.84
C LEU A 171 6.41 10.03 19.31
N SER A 172 6.38 9.00 20.14
CA SER A 172 6.74 7.64 19.74
C SER A 172 5.68 7.00 18.86
N TYR A 173 4.42 6.96 19.31
CA TYR A 173 3.34 6.34 18.57
C TYR A 173 2.89 7.20 17.40
N GLY A 174 2.63 8.50 17.60
CA GLY A 174 2.19 9.38 16.54
C GLY A 174 3.28 9.64 15.50
N LEU A 175 4.35 10.34 15.91
CA LEU A 175 5.37 10.79 14.97
C LEU A 175 6.22 9.64 14.40
N MET A 176 6.86 8.82 15.24
CA MET A 176 7.80 7.81 14.73
C MET A 176 7.08 6.73 13.93
N SER A 177 5.98 6.17 14.46
CA SER A 177 5.24 5.14 13.72
C SER A 177 4.57 5.71 12.46
N GLY A 178 4.01 6.92 12.52
CA GLY A 178 3.39 7.58 11.37
C GLY A 178 4.36 7.80 10.22
N VAL A 179 5.57 8.31 10.51
CA VAL A 179 6.63 8.45 9.49
C VAL A 179 7.06 7.09 8.95
N GLY A 180 7.25 6.08 9.82
CA GLY A 180 7.63 4.72 9.41
C GLY A 180 6.61 4.08 8.45
N ILE A 181 5.32 4.17 8.76
CA ILE A 181 4.22 3.70 7.92
C ILE A 181 4.25 4.42 6.55
N GLY A 182 4.41 5.75 6.56
CA GLY A 182 4.48 6.53 5.32
C GLY A 182 5.64 6.13 4.41
N LEU A 183 6.83 5.88 4.98
CA LEU A 183 8.00 5.43 4.23
C LEU A 183 7.76 4.08 3.53
N ALA A 184 7.17 3.12 4.25
CA ALA A 184 6.92 1.77 3.75
C ALA A 184 5.77 1.71 2.73
N TYR A 185 4.77 2.60 2.84
CA TYR A 185 3.54 2.60 2.03
C TYR A 185 3.80 2.73 0.51
N THR A 186 4.67 3.66 0.09
CA THR A 186 4.82 4.00 -1.34
C THR A 186 5.59 2.98 -2.16
N SER A 187 6.53 2.27 -1.53
CA SER A 187 7.47 1.38 -2.21
C SER A 187 6.83 0.22 -2.97
N PRO A 188 5.92 -0.59 -2.40
CA PRO A 188 5.29 -1.70 -3.13
C PRO A 188 4.38 -1.24 -4.27
N LEU A 189 3.72 -0.08 -4.13
CA LEU A 189 2.90 0.51 -5.19
C LEU A 189 3.76 0.86 -6.41
N MET A 190 4.91 1.51 -6.19
CA MET A 190 5.84 1.87 -7.26
C MET A 190 6.37 0.66 -8.02
N VAL A 191 6.67 -0.45 -7.31
CA VAL A 191 7.09 -1.71 -7.96
C VAL A 191 5.93 -2.30 -8.76
N GLY A 192 4.72 -2.35 -8.20
CA GLY A 192 3.54 -2.88 -8.88
C GLY A 192 3.18 -2.10 -10.17
N TYR A 193 3.29 -0.77 -10.14
CA TYR A 193 3.02 0.08 -11.30
C TYR A 193 4.01 -0.12 -12.46
N GLN A 194 5.26 -0.51 -12.16
CA GLN A 194 6.25 -0.83 -13.19
C GLN A 194 5.93 -2.14 -13.91
N TRP A 195 5.40 -3.14 -13.20
CA TRP A 195 5.02 -4.42 -13.79
C TRP A 195 3.70 -4.36 -14.58
N PHE A 196 2.75 -3.54 -14.13
CA PHE A 196 1.41 -3.43 -14.73
C PHE A 196 1.04 -1.98 -15.05
N PRO A 197 1.70 -1.35 -16.05
CA PRO A 197 1.48 0.07 -16.36
C PRO A 197 0.08 0.39 -16.88
N HIS A 198 -0.61 -0.59 -17.48
CA HIS A 198 -1.98 -0.44 -18.01
C HIS A 198 -3.07 -0.70 -16.96
N ASN A 199 -2.74 -1.37 -15.85
CA ASN A 199 -3.70 -1.82 -14.82
C ASN A 199 -3.36 -1.24 -13.44
N ARG A 200 -2.88 0.01 -13.39
CA ARG A 200 -2.43 0.65 -12.14
C ARG A 200 -3.53 0.70 -11.07
N GLY A 201 -4.78 0.95 -11.47
CA GLY A 201 -5.92 0.99 -10.56
C GLY A 201 -6.23 -0.36 -9.89
N VAL A 202 -6.07 -1.47 -10.63
CA VAL A 202 -6.26 -2.82 -10.06
C VAL A 202 -5.12 -3.13 -9.09
N VAL A 203 -3.87 -2.79 -9.45
CA VAL A 203 -2.72 -2.97 -8.56
C VAL A 203 -2.87 -2.19 -7.27
N SER A 204 -3.21 -0.90 -7.35
CA SER A 204 -3.43 -0.08 -6.16
C SER A 204 -4.60 -0.59 -5.34
N GLY A 205 -5.69 -1.01 -5.98
CA GLY A 205 -6.86 -1.55 -5.30
C GLY A 205 -6.57 -2.83 -4.54
N VAL A 206 -5.81 -3.77 -5.13
CA VAL A 206 -5.39 -4.99 -4.44
C VAL A 206 -4.46 -4.65 -3.28
N VAL A 207 -3.38 -3.91 -3.52
CA VAL A 207 -2.39 -3.59 -2.49
C VAL A 207 -3.01 -2.82 -1.32
N VAL A 208 -3.76 -1.75 -1.59
CA VAL A 208 -4.44 -0.94 -0.56
C VAL A 208 -5.61 -1.71 0.06
N GLY A 209 -6.25 -2.62 -0.66
CA GLY A 209 -7.26 -3.54 -0.10
C GLY A 209 -6.70 -4.40 1.03
N GLY A 210 -5.42 -4.79 0.96
CA GLY A 210 -4.71 -5.44 2.06
C GLY A 210 -4.66 -4.57 3.31
N TYR A 211 -4.58 -3.24 3.16
CA TYR A 211 -4.52 -2.31 4.28
C TYR A 211 -5.80 -2.36 5.15
N GLY A 212 -6.97 -2.35 4.50
CA GLY A 212 -8.25 -2.46 5.20
C GLY A 212 -8.52 -3.87 5.73
N LEU A 213 -8.11 -4.92 5.01
CA LEU A 213 -8.25 -6.29 5.52
C LEU A 213 -7.39 -6.51 6.77
N GLY A 214 -6.21 -5.89 6.80
CA GLY A 214 -5.29 -5.97 7.93
C GLY A 214 -5.89 -5.41 9.20
N SER A 215 -6.59 -4.28 9.12
CA SER A 215 -7.21 -3.66 10.29
C SER A 215 -8.30 -4.53 10.90
N ILE A 216 -9.12 -5.22 10.09
CA ILE A 216 -10.16 -6.12 10.57
C ILE A 216 -9.53 -7.27 11.37
N ILE A 217 -8.53 -7.94 10.78
CA ILE A 217 -7.86 -9.09 11.40
C ILE A 217 -7.15 -8.66 12.69
N LEU A 218 -6.34 -7.60 12.61
CA LEU A 218 -5.56 -7.11 13.74
C LEU A 218 -6.44 -6.56 14.86
N THR A 219 -7.57 -5.92 14.55
CA THR A 219 -8.53 -5.45 15.57
C THR A 219 -9.12 -6.62 16.36
N SER A 220 -9.50 -7.72 15.68
CA SER A 220 -10.01 -8.91 16.38
C SER A 220 -8.95 -9.56 17.27
N VAL A 221 -7.71 -9.69 16.77
CA VAL A 221 -6.58 -10.20 17.56
C VAL A 221 -6.32 -9.30 18.76
N GLN A 222 -6.30 -7.99 18.54
CA GLN A 222 -6.07 -6.99 19.59
C GLN A 222 -7.14 -7.05 20.68
N THR A 223 -8.43 -7.11 20.33
CA THR A 223 -9.49 -7.24 21.34
C THR A 223 -9.37 -8.55 22.11
N SER A 224 -9.06 -9.66 21.45
CA SER A 224 -8.89 -10.95 22.14
C SER A 224 -7.71 -10.96 23.12
N TYR A 225 -6.68 -10.16 22.87
CA TYR A 225 -5.50 -10.05 23.73
C TYR A 225 -5.69 -9.04 24.88
N LEU A 226 -6.33 -7.90 24.59
CA LEU A 226 -6.57 -6.83 25.57
C LEU A 226 -7.76 -7.09 26.48
N ASN A 227 -8.82 -7.70 25.95
CA ASN A 227 -10.08 -7.93 26.62
C ASN A 227 -10.59 -9.35 26.30
N PRO A 228 -9.94 -10.40 26.84
CA PRO A 228 -10.30 -11.79 26.55
C PRO A 228 -11.69 -12.15 27.07
N GLU A 229 -12.14 -11.56 28.17
CA GLU A 229 -13.46 -11.79 28.75
C GLU A 229 -14.55 -10.88 28.14
N ASN A 230 -14.17 -10.02 27.18
CA ASN A 230 -15.05 -9.07 26.49
C ASN A 230 -15.93 -8.26 27.48
N VAL A 231 -15.29 -7.78 28.55
CA VAL A 231 -15.94 -6.95 29.57
C VAL A 231 -16.36 -5.62 28.93
N SER A 232 -17.55 -5.13 29.25
CA SER A 232 -18.02 -3.81 28.83
C SER A 232 -17.49 -2.72 29.77
N PRO A 233 -17.25 -1.49 29.27
CA PRO A 233 -16.87 -0.37 30.12
C PRO A 233 -17.95 -0.09 31.17
N GLU A 234 -17.54 0.44 32.33
CA GLU A 234 -18.46 0.83 33.42
C GLU A 234 -19.24 2.11 33.06
N ASP A 235 -20.13 2.55 33.95
CA ASP A 235 -21.03 3.71 33.73
C ASP A 235 -20.30 5.04 33.47
N ASP A 236 -19.02 5.13 33.87
CA ASP A 236 -18.15 6.28 33.60
C ASP A 236 -17.45 6.22 32.22
N GLY A 237 -17.66 5.14 31.47
CA GLY A 237 -17.08 4.92 30.15
C GLY A 237 -15.64 4.44 30.17
N PHE A 238 -15.06 4.07 31.32
CA PHE A 238 -13.70 3.56 31.42
C PHE A 238 -13.68 2.08 31.84
N PHE A 239 -12.54 1.43 31.57
CA PHE A 239 -12.26 0.07 32.02
C PHE A 239 -11.41 0.12 33.30
N HIS A 240 -11.95 -0.38 34.41
CA HIS A 240 -11.28 -0.37 35.72
C HIS A 240 -10.60 -1.69 36.09
N ASP A 241 -10.96 -2.78 35.42
CA ASP A 241 -10.43 -4.11 35.74
C ASP A 241 -8.90 -4.19 35.59
N ASP A 242 -8.27 -4.83 36.58
CA ASP A 242 -6.85 -5.22 36.55
C ASP A 242 -6.54 -6.21 35.40
N ALA A 243 -7.58 -6.76 34.77
CA ALA A 243 -7.49 -7.64 33.61
C ALA A 243 -7.04 -6.93 32.31
N LEU A 244 -7.08 -5.59 32.26
CA LEU A 244 -6.41 -4.87 31.18
C LEU A 244 -4.91 -5.11 31.28
N ALA A 245 -4.40 -5.84 30.29
CA ALA A 245 -3.01 -6.21 30.21
C ALA A 245 -2.11 -4.96 30.28
N GLY A 246 -0.92 -5.09 30.88
CA GLY A 246 -0.04 -3.97 31.21
C GLY A 246 0.35 -3.05 30.04
N PRO A 247 1.12 -1.97 30.28
CA PRO A 247 1.39 -0.91 29.29
C PRO A 247 1.95 -1.42 27.96
N CYS A 248 2.76 -2.49 28.01
CA CYS A 248 3.28 -3.15 26.81
C CYS A 248 2.20 -3.89 26.02
N ALA A 249 1.22 -4.49 26.70
CA ALA A 249 0.15 -5.22 26.06
C ALA A 249 -0.90 -4.30 25.44
N VAL A 250 -1.20 -3.16 26.08
CA VAL A 250 -2.03 -2.09 25.50
C VAL A 250 -1.49 -1.70 24.13
N VAL A 251 -0.19 -1.41 24.05
CA VAL A 251 0.41 -0.79 22.86
C VAL A 251 0.92 -1.80 21.83
N VAL A 252 1.38 -2.97 22.28
CA VAL A 252 1.93 -4.02 21.41
C VAL A 252 1.05 -5.26 21.50
N PRO A 253 -0.09 -5.26 20.81
CA PRO A 253 -0.81 -6.49 20.52
C PRO A 253 -0.16 -7.19 19.30
N ASP A 254 1.16 -7.31 19.19
CA ASP A 254 1.76 -7.61 17.88
C ASP A 254 2.82 -8.70 17.80
N THR A 255 2.31 -9.90 17.55
CA THR A 255 2.83 -10.82 16.52
C THR A 255 2.99 -10.16 15.13
N GLY A 256 2.38 -9.00 14.87
CA GLY A 256 2.49 -8.25 13.61
C GLY A 256 3.86 -7.65 13.34
N CYS A 257 4.66 -7.31 14.36
CA CYS A 257 6.02 -6.79 14.19
C CYS A 257 6.98 -7.86 13.62
N ASP A 258 6.84 -9.11 14.10
CA ASP A 258 7.57 -10.27 13.56
C ASP A 258 7.09 -10.62 12.16
N LEU A 259 5.79 -10.51 11.87
CA LEU A 259 5.21 -10.67 10.54
C LEU A 259 5.68 -9.58 9.57
N CYS A 260 5.83 -8.33 10.01
CA CYS A 260 6.31 -7.22 9.19
C CYS A 260 7.79 -7.43 8.83
N CYS A 261 8.64 -7.75 9.82
CA CYS A 261 10.03 -8.13 9.57
C CYS A 261 10.15 -9.40 8.70
N SER A 262 9.34 -10.43 8.96
CA SER A 262 9.38 -11.70 8.22
C SER A 262 8.85 -11.56 6.79
N ALA A 263 7.78 -10.80 6.54
CA ALA A 263 7.26 -10.50 5.21
C ALA A 263 8.25 -9.65 4.40
N VAL A 264 8.99 -8.75 5.04
CA VAL A 264 10.08 -7.99 4.43
C VAL A 264 11.27 -8.89 4.08
N VAL A 265 11.72 -9.78 4.98
CA VAL A 265 12.79 -10.75 4.70
C VAL A 265 12.38 -11.72 3.59
N TRP A 266 11.12 -12.18 3.59
CA TRP A 266 10.57 -13.09 2.59
C TRP A 266 10.41 -12.43 1.21
N SER A 267 9.94 -11.19 1.16
CA SER A 267 9.79 -10.42 -0.09
C SER A 267 11.13 -9.92 -0.64
N ALA A 268 12.05 -9.47 0.21
CA ALA A 268 13.41 -9.11 -0.17
C ALA A 268 14.24 -10.33 -0.62
N GLY A 269 14.06 -11.47 0.06
CA GLY A 269 14.73 -12.73 -0.23
C GLY A 269 14.35 -13.35 -1.58
N ARG A 270 13.08 -13.26 -2.02
CA ARG A 270 12.68 -13.73 -3.36
C ARG A 270 12.91 -12.73 -4.47
N ALA A 271 12.88 -11.43 -4.16
CA ALA A 271 13.26 -10.42 -5.14
C ALA A 271 14.74 -10.58 -5.55
N SER A 272 15.63 -11.06 -4.66
CA SER A 272 17.02 -11.42 -4.96
C SER A 272 17.15 -12.40 -6.14
N SER A 273 16.31 -13.44 -6.20
CA SER A 273 16.30 -14.40 -7.32
C SER A 273 15.75 -13.82 -8.63
N ALA A 274 14.91 -12.79 -8.56
CA ALA A 274 14.38 -12.10 -9.75
C ALA A 274 15.22 -10.89 -10.18
N THR A 275 16.17 -10.43 -9.36
CA THR A 275 17.03 -9.29 -9.68
C THR A 275 18.46 -9.64 -10.10
N ARG A 276 18.87 -10.91 -10.04
CA ARG A 276 20.15 -11.34 -10.66
C ARG A 276 20.09 -11.43 -12.19
N THR A 277 18.98 -11.06 -12.80
CA THR A 277 18.79 -10.97 -14.26
C THR A 277 18.48 -9.55 -14.74
N TRP A 278 18.84 -8.51 -13.97
CA TRP A 278 18.89 -7.13 -14.45
C TRP A 278 20.32 -6.68 -14.65
#